data_AF-A0A200H680-F1
#
_entry.id   AF-A0A200H680-F1
#
_cell.length_a   1.000
_cell.length_b   1.000
_cell.length_c   1.000
_cell.angle_alpha   90.00
_cell.angle_beta   90.00
_cell.angle_gamma   90.00
#
_symmetry.space_group_name_H-M   'P 1'
#
loop_
_entity.id
_entity.type
_entity.pdbx_description
1 polymer ?
#
loop_
_entity_poly.entity_id
_entity_poly.type
_entity_poly.pdbx_seq_one_letter_code
_entity_poly.pdbx_strand_id
1 'polypeptide(L)'
;MYSLAFRALDRHVVDGRADEPALLTTEGTLSYAELLHESASLAGGLRELGVVSGTPLEIAVADPRPRVVSVLALARLGAEPETEARYRIAGEPLSVITPDESFDYDLVLRAGRVDPATAPARDAEGYADRLLGHYGDLLEPLLSGRHVT
;
A
#
# COMPACT_ATOMS: atom_id res chain seq x y z
N MET A 1 -1.45 8.26 -18.44
CA MET A 1 -2.10 8.59 -17.16
C MET A 1 -1.08 8.35 -16.06
N TYR A 2 -1.05 9.17 -15.00
CA TYR A 2 -0.20 8.89 -13.83
C TYR A 2 -0.64 7.60 -13.13
N SER A 3 0.26 6.99 -12.37
CA SER A 3 -0.02 5.75 -11.63
C SER A 3 -1.17 5.89 -10.64
N LEU A 4 -1.79 4.75 -10.33
CA LEU A 4 -2.86 4.63 -9.35
C LEU A 4 -2.41 5.13 -7.98
N ALA A 5 -1.22 4.70 -7.53
CA ALA A 5 -0.64 5.14 -6.26
C ALA A 5 -0.45 6.66 -6.20
N PHE A 6 0.12 7.27 -7.25
CA PHE A 6 0.30 8.72 -7.30
C PHE A 6 -1.03 9.47 -7.24
N ARG A 7 -2.04 8.99 -7.97
CA ARG A 7 -3.38 9.60 -7.99
C ARG A 7 -4.14 9.39 -6.69
N ALA A 8 -3.94 8.28 -6.00
CA ALA A 8 -4.60 7.98 -4.75
C ALA A 8 -4.00 8.77 -3.58
N LEU A 9 -2.68 8.99 -3.57
CA LEU A 9 -1.98 9.64 -2.45
C LEU A 9 -1.16 10.86 -2.84
N ASP A 10 -0.05 10.64 -3.57
CA ASP A 10 1.00 11.64 -3.77
C ASP A 10 0.47 12.98 -4.26
N ARG A 11 -0.45 12.97 -5.24
CA ARG A 11 -1.01 14.19 -5.79
C ARG A 11 -1.67 15.06 -4.73
N HIS A 12 -2.32 14.48 -3.72
CA HIS A 12 -3.03 15.26 -2.70
C HIS A 12 -2.05 15.99 -1.80
N VAL A 13 -0.92 15.33 -1.48
CA VAL A 13 0.17 15.98 -0.72
C VAL A 13 0.79 17.10 -1.56
N VAL A 14 1.07 16.85 -2.84
CA VAL A 14 1.59 17.86 -3.79
C VAL A 14 0.62 19.04 -3.94
N ASP A 15 -0.68 18.78 -3.94
CA ASP A 15 -1.74 19.78 -4.05
C ASP A 15 -2.02 20.51 -2.71
N GLY A 16 -1.21 20.29 -1.67
CA GLY A 16 -1.26 21.02 -0.41
C GLY A 16 -2.19 20.43 0.65
N ARG A 17 -2.67 19.19 0.47
CA ARG A 17 -3.61 18.50 1.37
C ARG A 17 -2.90 17.56 2.35
N ALA A 18 -1.62 17.80 2.62
CA ALA A 18 -0.76 16.94 3.42
C ALA A 18 -1.37 16.60 4.79
N ASP A 19 -1.92 17.60 5.47
CA ASP A 19 -2.48 17.49 6.83
C ASP A 19 -3.97 17.07 6.85
N GLU A 20 -4.61 16.92 5.69
CA GLU A 20 -6.02 16.50 5.64
C GLU A 20 -6.16 15.00 5.95
N PRO A 21 -7.23 14.57 6.66
CA PRO A 21 -7.49 13.16 6.92
C PRO A 21 -7.63 12.33 5.64
N ALA A 22 -6.91 11.21 5.57
CA ALA A 22 -6.98 10.23 4.48
C ALA A 22 -7.49 8.86 4.94
N LEU A 23 -7.29 8.51 6.21
CA LEU A 23 -7.77 7.28 6.82
C LEU A 23 -8.26 7.55 8.25
N LEU A 24 -9.48 7.09 8.54
CA LEU A 24 -10.08 7.12 9.86
C LEU A 24 -10.27 5.69 10.34
N THR A 25 -9.69 5.32 11.49
CA THR A 25 -9.93 4.03 12.14
C THR A 25 -10.26 4.22 13.62
N THR A 26 -10.68 3.14 14.29
CA THR A 26 -10.90 3.14 15.74
C THR A 26 -9.63 3.47 16.54
N GLU A 27 -8.46 3.23 15.97
CA GLU A 27 -7.13 3.48 16.55
C GLU A 27 -6.60 4.88 16.19
N GLY A 28 -7.39 5.72 15.50
CA GLY A 28 -7.05 7.09 15.19
C GLY A 28 -7.06 7.43 13.70
N THR A 29 -6.55 8.62 13.38
CA THR A 29 -6.56 9.20 12.03
C THR A 29 -5.15 9.26 11.47
N LEU A 30 -5.00 8.94 10.18
CA LEU A 30 -3.82 9.29 9.39
C LEU A 30 -4.18 10.36 8.36
N SER A 31 -3.36 11.40 8.29
CA SER A 31 -3.38 12.38 7.22
C SER A 31 -2.86 11.79 5.89
N TYR A 32 -3.04 12.52 4.79
CA TYR A 32 -2.47 12.12 3.49
C TYR A 32 -0.94 11.96 3.56
N ALA A 33 -0.23 12.83 4.26
CA ALA A 33 1.22 12.75 4.39
C ALA A 33 1.67 11.54 5.21
N GLU A 34 0.97 11.24 6.31
CA GLU A 34 1.27 10.08 7.15
C GLU A 34 0.97 8.77 6.41
N LEU A 35 -0.18 8.68 5.72
CA LEU A 35 -0.54 7.50 4.94
C LEU A 35 0.40 7.29 3.75
N LEU A 36 0.82 8.37 3.08
CA LEU A 36 1.86 8.34 2.05
C LEU A 36 3.18 7.80 2.63
N HIS A 37 3.60 8.30 3.79
CA HIS A 37 4.84 7.88 4.44
C HIS A 37 4.81 6.39 4.81
N GLU A 38 3.75 5.91 5.45
CA GLU A 38 3.63 4.50 5.86
C GLU A 38 3.59 3.56 4.66
N SER A 39 2.77 3.87 3.65
CA SER A 39 2.66 3.02 2.46
C SER A 39 3.93 3.01 1.61
N ALA A 40 4.62 4.15 1.46
CA ALA A 40 5.91 4.21 0.78
C ALA A 40 7.00 3.46 1.54
N SER A 41 6.99 3.54 2.88
CA SER A 41 7.95 2.82 3.72
C SER A 41 7.73 1.32 3.64
N LEU A 42 6.48 0.84 3.78
CA LEU A 42 6.19 -0.58 3.63
C LEU A 42 6.56 -1.08 2.22
N ALA A 43 6.26 -0.31 1.17
CA ALA A 43 6.69 -0.64 -0.19
C ALA A 43 8.21 -0.74 -0.30
N GLY A 44 8.96 0.16 0.35
CA GLY A 44 10.42 0.07 0.45
C GLY A 44 10.87 -1.25 1.09
N GLY A 45 10.29 -1.63 2.22
CA GLY A 45 10.62 -2.87 2.93
C GLY A 45 10.27 -4.12 2.13
N LEU A 46 9.10 -4.15 1.48
CA LEU A 46 8.69 -5.26 0.61
C LEU A 46 9.61 -5.40 -0.61
N ARG A 47 10.10 -4.29 -1.16
CA ARG A 47 11.06 -4.30 -2.27
C ARG A 47 12.39 -4.93 -1.87
N GLU A 48 12.90 -4.64 -0.68
CA GLU A 48 14.10 -5.29 -0.14
C GLU A 48 13.90 -6.80 0.06
N LEU A 49 12.67 -7.24 0.33
CA LEU A 49 12.28 -8.65 0.42
C LEU A 49 11.99 -9.30 -0.95
N GLY A 50 12.21 -8.59 -2.06
CA GLY A 50 12.08 -9.13 -3.41
C GLY A 50 10.71 -8.93 -4.09
N VAL A 51 9.79 -8.17 -3.47
CA VAL A 51 8.52 -7.79 -4.12
C VAL A 51 8.79 -6.69 -5.13
N VAL A 52 8.50 -6.98 -6.40
CA VAL A 52 8.70 -6.05 -7.53
C VAL A 52 7.42 -6.00 -8.38
N SER A 53 7.44 -5.20 -9.44
CA SER A 53 6.30 -5.12 -10.35
C SER A 53 5.99 -6.50 -10.96
N GLY A 54 4.71 -6.87 -10.95
CA GLY A 54 4.23 -8.18 -11.39
C GLY A 54 4.34 -9.30 -10.35
N THR A 55 4.98 -9.07 -9.19
CA THR A 55 5.03 -10.08 -8.12
C THR A 55 3.62 -10.34 -7.57
N PRO A 56 3.14 -11.60 -7.54
CA PRO A 56 1.88 -11.93 -6.86
C PRO A 56 2.03 -11.74 -5.34
N LEU A 57 1.12 -10.97 -4.75
CA LEU A 57 1.09 -10.64 -3.33
C LEU A 57 -0.32 -10.81 -2.76
N GLU A 58 -0.46 -11.65 -1.74
CA GLU A 58 -1.70 -11.81 -1.00
C GLU A 58 -1.76 -10.81 0.16
N ILE A 59 -2.87 -10.11 0.31
CA ILE A 59 -3.14 -9.24 1.47
C ILE A 59 -4.33 -9.82 2.22
N ALA A 60 -4.06 -10.62 3.25
CA ALA A 60 -5.05 -11.25 4.12
C ALA A 60 -4.99 -10.58 5.51
N VAL A 61 -5.35 -9.30 5.55
CA VAL A 61 -5.24 -8.44 6.74
C VAL A 61 -6.64 -8.00 7.19
N ALA A 62 -6.99 -8.30 8.43
CA ALA A 62 -8.28 -7.94 9.01
C ALA A 62 -8.34 -6.47 9.45
N ASP A 63 -7.28 -5.97 10.09
CA ASP A 63 -7.25 -4.62 10.65
C ASP A 63 -7.24 -3.54 9.54
N PRO A 64 -8.11 -2.51 9.62
CA PRO A 64 -8.28 -1.54 8.53
C PRO A 64 -7.00 -0.79 8.16
N ARG A 65 -6.23 -0.33 9.17
CA ARG A 65 -5.01 0.46 8.95
C ARG A 65 -3.93 -0.30 8.18
N PRO A 66 -3.40 -1.44 8.68
CA PRO A 66 -2.39 -2.19 7.93
C PRO A 66 -2.94 -2.73 6.61
N ARG A 67 -4.26 -3.01 6.49
CA ARG A 67 -4.86 -3.39 5.20
C ARG A 67 -4.73 -2.28 4.16
N VAL A 68 -5.12 -1.04 4.49
CA VAL A 68 -5.03 0.12 3.58
C VAL A 68 -3.57 0.43 3.23
N VAL A 69 -2.68 0.45 4.22
CA VAL A 69 -1.24 0.68 4.01
C VAL A 69 -0.64 -0.39 3.08
N SER A 70 -1.00 -1.66 3.26
CA SER A 70 -0.52 -2.78 2.42
C SER A 70 -1.01 -2.68 0.98
N VAL A 71 -2.27 -2.33 0.76
CA VAL A 71 -2.83 -2.15 -0.59
C VAL A 71 -2.15 -1.00 -1.33
N LEU A 72 -1.89 0.11 -0.64
CA LEU A 72 -1.19 1.25 -1.22
C LEU A 72 0.29 0.94 -1.50
N ALA A 73 0.94 0.15 -0.65
CA ALA A 73 2.29 -0.35 -0.88
C ALA A 73 2.35 -1.29 -2.11
N LEU A 74 1.39 -2.21 -2.23
CA LEU A 74 1.22 -3.08 -3.40
C LEU A 74 1.07 -2.25 -4.69
N ALA A 75 0.18 -1.24 -4.66
CA ALA A 75 -0.05 -0.33 -5.79
C ALA A 75 1.22 0.45 -6.18
N ARG A 76 2.03 0.85 -5.19
CA ARG A 76 3.27 1.59 -5.38
C ARG A 76 4.39 0.72 -5.98
N LEU A 77 4.40 -0.59 -5.71
CA LEU A 77 5.35 -1.51 -6.33
C LEU A 77 4.90 -2.04 -7.70
N GLY A 78 3.63 -1.85 -8.04
CA GLY A 78 3.05 -2.49 -9.23
C GLY A 78 2.94 -4.01 -9.07
N ALA A 79 2.85 -4.51 -7.83
CA ALA A 79 2.66 -5.92 -7.53
C ALA A 79 1.19 -6.31 -7.79
N GLU A 80 0.91 -7.60 -8.01
CA GLU A 80 -0.41 -8.07 -8.43
C GLU A 80 -1.14 -8.74 -7.24
N PRO A 81 -2.41 -8.36 -6.96
CA PRO A 81 -3.18 -9.03 -5.93
C PRO A 81 -3.53 -10.44 -6.35
N GLU A 82 -3.11 -11.43 -5.56
CA GLU A 82 -3.33 -12.85 -5.85
C GLU A 82 -3.58 -13.60 -4.55
N THR A 83 -4.53 -14.52 -4.58
CA THR A 83 -4.82 -15.39 -3.43
C THR A 83 -3.86 -16.57 -3.38
N GLU A 84 -3.49 -17.02 -2.19
CA GLU A 84 -2.53 -18.13 -2.01
C GLU A 84 -1.17 -17.86 -2.67
N ALA A 85 -0.79 -16.58 -2.75
CA ALA A 85 0.49 -16.16 -3.30
C ALA A 85 1.65 -16.58 -2.39
N ARG A 86 2.86 -16.67 -2.95
CA ARG A 86 4.07 -16.97 -2.18
C ARG A 86 4.50 -15.83 -1.28
N TYR A 87 4.26 -14.60 -1.70
CA TYR A 87 4.39 -13.41 -0.86
C TYR A 87 3.04 -13.09 -0.25
N ARG A 88 2.98 -12.93 1.07
CA ARG A 88 1.73 -12.73 1.79
C ARG A 88 1.91 -11.72 2.92
N ILE A 89 0.90 -10.90 3.16
CA ILE A 89 0.77 -10.10 4.38
C ILE A 89 -0.43 -10.66 5.12
N ALA A 90 -0.17 -11.43 6.18
CA ALA A 90 -1.17 -12.25 6.83
C ALA A 90 -0.77 -12.66 8.26
N GLY A 91 -1.70 -13.30 8.95
CA GLY A 91 -1.47 -13.96 10.23
C GLY A 91 -1.72 -13.09 11.45
N GLU A 92 -1.66 -13.74 12.61
CA GLU A 92 -1.76 -13.13 13.94
C GLU A 92 -0.66 -13.75 14.82
N PRO A 93 0.44 -13.02 15.13
CA PRO A 93 0.71 -11.61 14.80
C PRO A 93 0.92 -11.35 13.30
N LEU A 94 0.58 -10.14 12.88
CA LEU A 94 0.66 -9.73 11.47
C LEU A 94 2.09 -9.78 10.95
N SER A 95 2.29 -10.54 9.87
CA SER A 95 3.62 -10.80 9.32
C SER A 95 3.67 -10.63 7.80
N VAL A 96 4.85 -10.28 7.29
CA VAL A 96 5.21 -10.39 5.88
C VAL A 96 5.89 -11.73 5.65
N ILE A 97 5.24 -12.60 4.91
CA ILE A 97 5.69 -13.95 4.59
C ILE A 97 6.26 -13.94 3.17
N THR A 98 7.49 -14.41 3.05
CA THR A 98 8.21 -14.63 1.78
C THR A 98 8.35 -16.14 1.53
N PRO A 99 8.85 -16.59 0.36
CA PRO A 99 9.11 -18.01 0.14
C PRO A 99 10.07 -18.65 1.15
N ASP A 100 11.00 -17.87 1.70
CA ASP A 100 12.12 -18.37 2.50
C ASP A 100 11.95 -18.08 4.00
N GLU A 101 11.30 -16.96 4.35
CA GLU A 101 11.23 -16.46 5.73
C GLU A 101 9.96 -15.63 6.00
N SER A 102 9.62 -15.46 7.28
CA SER A 102 8.54 -14.61 7.76
C SER A 102 9.08 -13.51 8.67
N PHE A 103 8.63 -12.28 8.47
CA PHE A 103 9.05 -11.09 9.20
C PHE A 103 7.85 -10.42 9.87
N ASP A 104 8.08 -9.81 11.03
CA ASP A 104 7.10 -8.93 11.66
C ASP A 104 6.76 -7.76 10.74
N TYR A 105 5.47 -7.43 10.60
CA TYR A 105 5.00 -6.38 9.69
C TYR A 105 5.59 -5.00 10.02
N ASP A 106 5.61 -4.64 11.31
CA ASP A 106 6.15 -3.35 11.76
C ASP A 106 7.66 -3.28 11.54
N LEU A 107 8.38 -4.40 11.67
CA LEU A 107 9.80 -4.47 11.36
C LEU A 107 10.05 -4.16 9.87
N VAL A 108 9.29 -4.77 8.96
CA VAL A 108 9.43 -4.52 7.51
C VAL A 108 9.11 -3.07 7.17
N LEU A 109 8.02 -2.52 7.73
CA LEU A 109 7.65 -1.13 7.54
C LEU A 109 8.75 -0.19 8.04
N ARG A 110 9.30 -0.42 9.23
CA ARG A 110 10.38 0.40 9.81
C ARG A 110 11.66 0.31 9.01
N ALA A 111 12.04 -0.88 8.54
CA ALA A 111 13.23 -1.07 7.70
C ALA A 111 13.11 -0.28 6.39
N GLY A 112 11.94 -0.30 5.76
CA GLY A 112 11.69 0.42 4.52
C GLY A 112 11.67 1.95 4.62
N ARG A 113 11.69 2.54 5.83
CA ARG A 113 11.86 3.99 6.02
C ARG A 113 13.23 4.50 5.55
N VAL A 114 14.22 3.61 5.43
CA VAL A 114 15.57 3.95 4.95
C VAL A 114 15.55 4.32 3.46
N ASP A 115 14.78 3.59 2.66
CA ASP A 115 14.59 3.85 1.23
C ASP A 115 13.13 3.62 0.81
N PRO A 116 12.22 4.56 1.18
CA PRO A 116 10.81 4.45 0.84
C PRO A 116 10.63 4.40 -0.68
N ALA A 117 9.92 3.39 -1.18
CA ALA A 117 9.71 3.25 -2.62
C ALA A 117 8.97 4.47 -3.16
N THR A 118 9.23 4.93 -4.38
CA THR A 118 8.46 6.01 -5.05
C THR A 118 7.27 5.45 -5.83
N ALA A 119 6.19 6.22 -6.03
CA ALA A 119 5.16 5.83 -6.98
C ALA A 119 5.72 5.80 -8.42
N PRO A 120 5.38 4.79 -9.24
CA PRO A 120 5.84 4.74 -10.62
C PRO A 120 5.20 5.89 -11.41
N ALA A 121 5.85 6.34 -12.48
CA ALA A 121 5.31 7.42 -13.30
C ALA A 121 3.96 7.03 -13.96
N ARG A 122 3.81 5.75 -14.32
CA ARG A 122 2.61 5.17 -14.95
C ARG A 122 2.46 3.72 -14.51
N ASP A 123 1.22 3.24 -14.45
CA ASP A 123 0.96 1.83 -14.25
C ASP A 123 1.16 1.02 -15.54
N ALA A 124 1.35 -0.29 -15.40
CA ALA A 124 1.23 -1.22 -16.51
C ALA A 124 -0.20 -1.21 -17.08
N GLU A 125 -0.36 -1.66 -18.33
CA GLU A 125 -1.66 -1.68 -18.99
C GLU A 125 -2.69 -2.53 -18.22
N GLY A 126 -3.88 -1.97 -18.01
CA GLY A 126 -4.98 -2.60 -17.25
C GLY A 126 -4.73 -2.78 -15.75
N TYR A 127 -3.57 -2.37 -15.21
CA TYR A 127 -3.23 -2.57 -13.80
C TYR A 127 -4.21 -1.83 -12.86
N ALA A 128 -4.49 -0.56 -13.18
CA ALA A 128 -5.41 0.25 -12.39
C ALA A 128 -6.80 -0.38 -12.32
N ASP A 129 -7.31 -0.90 -13.44
CA ASP A 129 -8.64 -1.54 -13.50
C ASP A 129 -8.67 -2.83 -12.68
N ARG A 130 -7.60 -3.64 -12.72
CA ARG A 130 -7.48 -4.85 -11.88
C ARG A 130 -7.49 -4.52 -10.39
N LEU A 131 -6.67 -3.54 -9.97
CA LEU A 131 -6.60 -3.14 -8.56
C LEU A 131 -7.91 -2.53 -8.07
N LEU A 132 -8.58 -1.71 -8.87
CA LEU A 132 -9.89 -1.16 -8.53
C LEU A 132 -10.97 -2.24 -8.45
N GLY A 133 -10.89 -3.28 -9.28
CA GLY A 133 -11.76 -4.45 -9.17
C GLY A 133 -11.59 -5.22 -7.87
N HIS A 134 -10.39 -5.20 -7.26
CA HIS A 134 -10.09 -5.93 -6.02
C HIS A 134 -10.23 -5.08 -4.75
N TYR A 135 -9.84 -3.79 -4.80
CA TYR A 135 -9.74 -2.89 -3.65
C TYR A 135 -10.43 -1.53 -3.87
N GLY A 136 -11.46 -1.48 -4.71
CA GLY A 136 -12.19 -0.24 -5.01
C GLY A 136 -12.74 0.45 -3.76
N ASP A 137 -13.19 -0.32 -2.77
CA ASP A 137 -13.66 0.16 -1.46
C ASP A 137 -12.62 1.05 -0.74
N LEU A 138 -11.33 0.73 -0.91
CA LEU A 138 -10.22 1.46 -0.28
C LEU A 138 -9.66 2.56 -1.19
N LEU A 139 -9.60 2.31 -2.50
CA LEU A 139 -8.89 3.18 -3.44
C LEU A 139 -9.78 4.30 -4.01
N GLU A 140 -11.06 4.05 -4.26
CA GLU A 140 -11.97 5.05 -4.84
C GLU A 140 -12.19 6.29 -3.97
N PRO A 141 -12.31 6.19 -2.62
CA PRO A 141 -12.37 7.37 -1.76
C PRO A 141 -11.13 8.25 -1.94
N LEU A 142 -9.93 7.66 -1.87
CA LEU A 142 -8.67 8.36 -2.03
C LEU A 142 -8.52 8.98 -3.44
N LEU A 143 -8.94 8.27 -4.48
CA LEU A 143 -9.00 8.82 -5.85
C LEU A 143 -10.01 9.95 -6.02
N SER A 144 -10.99 10.06 -5.14
CA SER A 144 -11.94 11.18 -5.11
C SER A 144 -11.51 12.29 -4.15
N GLY A 145 -10.36 12.15 -3.48
CA GLY A 145 -9.91 13.07 -2.44
C GLY A 145 -10.67 12.94 -1.12
N ARG A 146 -11.45 11.88 -0.91
CA ARG A 146 -12.09 11.55 0.37
C ARG A 146 -11.17 10.66 1.21
N HIS A 147 -11.54 10.44 2.46
CA HIS A 147 -10.86 9.49 3.34
C HIS A 147 -11.51 8.10 3.28
N VAL A 148 -10.74 7.09 3.68
CA VAL A 148 -11.20 5.73 3.96
C VAL A 148 -11.66 5.65 5.43
N THR A 149 -12.67 4.83 5.72
CA THR A 149 -13.23 4.58 7.06
C THR A 149 -13.29 3.10 7.37
#